data_AF-A0A7S1BXQ8-F1
#
_entry.id   AF-A0A7S1BXQ8-F1
#
_cell.length_a   1.000
_cell.length_b   1.000
_cell.length_c   1.000
_cell.angle_alpha   90.00
_cell.angle_beta   90.00
_cell.angle_gamma   90.00
#
_symmetry.space_group_name_H-M   'P 1'
#
loop_
_entity.id
_entity.type
_entity.pdbx_description
1 polymer ?
#
loop_
_entity_poly.entity_id
_entity_poly.type
_entity_poly.pdbx_seq_one_letter_code
_entity_poly.pdbx_strand_id
1 'polypeptide(L)'
;LLQILDEKNILETRNKVYEKMKFFIYDYHPRLNNLSASSVSANLYLAGLYIATNTYIPNTLTGRTGEEQAIELLRSCWTNRPLSQEEQYCINNIKDLCRGRYPSLSLICHDLERCSKELMFLHNDLQHNEKDNVE
;
A
#
# COMPACT_ATOMS: atom_id res chain seq x y z
N LEU A 1 -10.43 19.48 -38.97
CA LEU A 1 -11.54 19.42 -37.98
C LEU A 1 -11.67 18.04 -37.34
N LEU A 2 -11.69 16.94 -38.12
CA LEU A 2 -11.76 15.56 -37.57
C LEU A 2 -10.55 15.15 -36.71
N GLN A 3 -9.32 15.52 -37.08
CA GLN A 3 -8.12 15.21 -36.27
C GLN A 3 -8.08 15.88 -34.87
N ILE A 4 -8.66 17.08 -34.75
CA ILE A 4 -8.67 17.86 -33.49
C ILE A 4 -9.72 17.29 -32.52
N LEU A 5 -10.78 16.65 -33.05
CA LEU A 5 -11.81 15.99 -32.24
C LEU A 5 -11.28 14.71 -31.59
N ASP A 6 -10.43 13.94 -32.28
CA ASP A 6 -9.79 12.74 -31.72
C ASP A 6 -8.83 13.06 -30.57
N GLU A 7 -7.99 14.10 -30.73
CA GLU A 7 -7.04 14.50 -29.68
C GLU A 7 -7.74 14.99 -28.40
N LYS A 8 -8.85 15.74 -28.54
CA LYS A 8 -9.66 16.17 -27.40
C LYS A 8 -10.32 15.00 -26.67
N ASN A 9 -10.82 14.01 -27.43
CA ASN A 9 -11.44 12.82 -26.87
C ASN A 9 -10.41 11.91 -26.15
N ILE A 10 -9.19 11.81 -26.69
CA ILE A 10 -8.06 11.11 -26.04
C ILE A 10 -7.65 11.83 -24.75
N LEU A 11 -7.60 13.16 -24.74
CA LEU A 11 -7.27 13.95 -23.55
C LEU A 11 -8.35 13.84 -22.47
N GLU A 12 -9.64 13.89 -22.82
CA GLU A 12 -10.75 13.66 -21.88
C GLU A 12 -10.73 12.23 -21.33
N THR A 13 -10.46 11.24 -22.18
CA THR A 13 -10.33 9.84 -21.74
C THR A 13 -9.14 9.68 -20.79
N ARG A 14 -7.99 10.29 -21.10
CA ARG A 14 -6.83 10.31 -20.20
C ARG A 14 -7.14 11.00 -18.88
N ASN A 15 -7.77 12.17 -18.90
CA ASN A 15 -8.15 12.91 -17.70
C ASN A 15 -9.14 12.13 -16.83
N LYS A 16 -10.08 11.42 -17.45
CA LYS A 16 -11.03 10.54 -16.76
C LYS A 16 -10.36 9.28 -16.17
N VAL A 17 -9.29 8.80 -16.80
CA VAL A 17 -8.42 7.75 -16.25
C VAL A 17 -7.57 8.30 -15.09
N TYR A 18 -7.06 9.53 -15.20
CA TYR A 18 -6.31 10.21 -14.14
C TYR A 18 -7.18 10.54 -12.92
N GLU A 19 -8.45 10.92 -13.11
CA GLU A 19 -9.41 11.09 -12.00
C GLU A 19 -9.61 9.82 -11.17
N LYS A 20 -9.29 8.64 -11.72
CA LYS A 20 -9.43 7.35 -11.04
C LYS A 20 -8.09 6.74 -10.61
N MET A 21 -6.95 7.31 -10.99
CA MET A 21 -5.63 6.82 -10.58
C MET A 21 -5.23 7.44 -9.24
N LYS A 22 -5.14 6.60 -8.21
CA LYS A 22 -4.55 7.00 -6.93
C LYS A 22 -3.03 7.03 -7.06
N PHE A 23 -2.43 8.18 -6.78
CA PHE A 23 -0.98 8.35 -6.77
C PHE A 23 -0.46 8.31 -5.33
N PHE A 24 0.70 7.68 -5.16
CA PHE A 24 1.46 7.72 -3.91
C PHE A 24 2.72 8.55 -4.12
N ILE A 25 3.04 9.37 -3.12
CA ILE A 25 4.25 10.19 -3.11
C ILE A 25 5.27 9.46 -2.22
N TYR A 26 6.49 9.32 -2.74
CA TYR A 26 7.59 8.68 -2.04
C TYR A 26 8.76 9.65 -1.93
N ASP A 27 9.31 9.76 -0.74
CA ASP A 27 10.56 10.45 -0.49
C ASP A 27 11.71 9.50 -0.84
N TYR A 28 12.66 10.01 -1.63
CA TYR A 28 13.83 9.26 -2.04
C TYR A 28 15.05 9.69 -1.24
N HIS A 29 15.70 8.74 -0.58
CA HIS A 29 16.95 8.97 0.12
C HIS A 29 18.15 8.66 -0.79
N PRO A 30 18.90 9.67 -1.27
CA PRO A 30 19.91 9.48 -2.33
C PRO A 30 21.13 8.67 -1.88
N ARG A 31 21.43 8.62 -0.58
CA ARG A 31 22.58 7.85 -0.05
C ARG A 31 22.29 6.38 0.12
N LEU A 32 21.08 6.06 0.59
CA LEU A 32 20.65 4.68 0.85
C LEU A 32 19.94 4.05 -0.36
N ASN A 33 19.65 4.85 -1.38
CA ASN A 33 18.87 4.47 -2.55
C ASN A 33 17.53 3.81 -2.17
N ASN A 34 16.89 4.33 -1.12
CA ASN A 34 15.67 3.80 -0.54
C ASN A 34 14.52 4.78 -0.73
N LEU A 35 13.33 4.22 -0.93
CA LEU A 35 12.07 4.95 -0.97
C LEU A 35 11.39 4.83 0.39
N SER A 36 10.81 5.93 0.87
CA SER A 36 10.00 5.97 2.08
C SER A 36 8.72 6.74 1.84
N ALA A 37 7.61 6.30 2.44
CA ALA A 37 6.39 7.08 2.50
C ALA A 37 5.93 7.28 3.94
N SER A 38 5.26 8.39 4.19
CA SER A 38 4.62 8.68 5.49
C SER A 38 3.28 7.97 5.65
N SER A 39 2.62 7.62 4.54
CA SER A 39 1.33 6.95 4.54
C SER A 39 1.48 5.43 4.60
N VAL A 40 0.66 4.79 5.43
CA VAL A 40 0.61 3.34 5.60
C VAL A 40 0.24 2.64 4.29
N SER A 41 -0.78 3.13 3.57
CA SER A 41 -1.15 2.56 2.27
C SER A 41 0.00 2.62 1.26
N ALA A 42 0.74 3.72 1.23
CA ALA A 42 1.90 3.86 0.36
C ALA A 42 3.03 2.87 0.73
N ASN A 43 3.30 2.68 2.02
CA ASN A 43 4.29 1.70 2.47
C ASN A 43 3.85 0.26 2.17
N LEU A 44 2.56 -0.06 2.29
CA LEU A 44 2.01 -1.35 1.87
C LEU A 44 2.20 -1.58 0.37
N TYR A 45 1.88 -0.58 -0.47
CA TYR A 45 2.12 -0.66 -1.91
C TYR A 45 3.60 -0.84 -2.25
N LEU A 46 4.48 -0.09 -1.58
CA LEU A 46 5.92 -0.17 -1.77
C LEU A 46 6.47 -1.54 -1.34
N ALA A 47 5.96 -2.12 -0.26
CA ALA A 47 6.28 -3.48 0.15
C ALA A 47 5.90 -4.49 -0.96
N GLY A 48 4.71 -4.36 -1.54
CA GLY A 48 4.29 -5.16 -2.69
C GLY A 48 5.23 -5.02 -3.89
N LEU A 49 5.73 -3.81 -4.16
CA LEU A 49 6.69 -3.56 -5.23
C LEU A 49 8.03 -4.28 -4.97
N TYR A 50 8.58 -4.16 -3.76
CA TYR A 50 9.83 -4.83 -3.39
C TYR A 50 9.74 -6.36 -3.48
N ILE A 51 8.56 -6.93 -3.19
CA ILE A 51 8.29 -8.36 -3.36
C ILE A 51 8.24 -8.73 -4.84
N ALA A 52 7.53 -7.94 -5.65
CA ALA A 52 7.39 -8.18 -7.09
C ALA A 52 8.74 -8.09 -7.82
N THR A 53 9.61 -7.17 -7.40
CA THR A 53 10.95 -6.97 -7.96
C THR A 53 12.03 -7.70 -7.16
N ASN A 54 11.67 -8.66 -6.30
CA ASN A 54 12.63 -9.33 -5.44
C ASN A 54 13.62 -10.16 -6.26
N THR A 55 14.88 -10.18 -5.81
CA THR A 55 15.92 -11.07 -6.33
C THR A 55 16.62 -11.76 -5.16
N TYR A 56 17.22 -12.92 -5.41
CA TYR A 56 18.00 -13.63 -4.40
C TYR A 56 19.33 -12.95 -4.05
N ILE A 57 19.67 -11.84 -4.70
CA ILE A 57 20.89 -11.09 -4.48
C ILE A 57 20.54 -9.87 -3.62
N PRO A 58 21.16 -9.71 -2.44
CA PRO A 58 20.92 -8.54 -1.62
C PRO A 58 21.41 -7.27 -2.32
N ASN A 59 20.69 -6.17 -2.13
CA ASN A 59 21.12 -4.88 -2.62
C ASN A 59 22.45 -4.50 -1.94
N THR A 60 23.43 -4.06 -2.74
CA THR A 60 24.79 -3.75 -2.28
C THR A 60 24.85 -2.62 -1.25
N LEU A 61 23.86 -1.72 -1.23
CA LEU A 61 23.80 -0.60 -0.30
C LEU A 61 23.09 -0.95 1.01
N THR A 62 21.99 -1.69 0.94
CA THR A 62 21.18 -2.01 2.12
C THR A 62 21.52 -3.35 2.76
N GLY A 63 22.22 -4.22 2.04
CA GLY A 63 22.53 -5.59 2.45
C GLY A 63 21.29 -6.49 2.55
N ARG A 64 20.14 -6.06 2.02
CA ARG A 64 18.85 -6.75 2.13
C ARG A 64 18.31 -7.15 0.78
N THR A 65 17.64 -8.28 0.75
CA THR A 65 16.78 -8.71 -0.36
C THR A 65 15.49 -7.89 -0.41
N GLY A 66 14.78 -7.96 -1.53
CA GLY A 66 13.46 -7.32 -1.65
C GLY A 66 12.44 -7.89 -0.68
N GLU A 67 12.52 -9.19 -0.38
CA GLU A 67 11.70 -9.83 0.67
C GLU A 67 11.96 -9.20 2.05
N GLU A 68 13.23 -9.12 2.47
CA GLU A 68 13.59 -8.54 3.77
C GLU A 68 13.20 -7.06 3.86
N GLN A 69 13.36 -6.31 2.76
CA GLN A 69 12.94 -4.91 2.69
C GLN A 69 11.42 -4.77 2.83
N ALA A 70 10.66 -5.67 2.21
CA ALA A 70 9.21 -5.70 2.32
C ALA A 70 8.74 -6.10 3.73
N ILE A 71 9.42 -7.03 4.40
CA ILE A 71 9.14 -7.40 5.80
C ILE A 71 9.26 -6.18 6.71
N GLU A 72 10.34 -5.41 6.58
CA GLU A 72 10.56 -4.21 7.39
C GLU A 72 9.49 -3.14 7.13
N LEU A 73 9.10 -2.94 5.87
CA LEU A 73 8.01 -2.02 5.52
C LEU A 73 6.66 -2.48 6.08
N LEU A 74 6.31 -3.76 5.98
CA LEU A 74 5.06 -4.29 6.54
C LEU A 74 5.02 -4.12 8.06
N ARG A 75 6.13 -4.37 8.76
CA ARG A 75 6.21 -4.14 10.21
C ARG A 75 5.98 -2.68 10.57
N SER A 76 6.50 -1.75 9.77
CA SER A 76 6.26 -0.31 9.97
C SER A 76 4.80 0.10 9.74
N CYS A 77 4.01 -0.74 9.06
CA CYS A 77 2.59 -0.50 8.78
C CYS A 77 1.66 -0.93 9.94
N TRP A 78 2.19 -1.37 11.08
CA TRP A 78 1.36 -1.65 12.26
C TRP A 78 0.70 -0.37 12.75
N THR A 79 -0.63 -0.40 12.83
CA THR A 79 -1.42 0.72 13.34
C THR A 79 -2.37 0.25 14.41
N ASN A 80 -2.67 1.14 15.36
CA ASN A 80 -3.63 0.90 16.45
C ASN A 80 -5.07 1.27 16.05
N ARG A 81 -5.39 1.23 14.75
CA ARG A 81 -6.69 1.58 14.20
C ARG A 81 -7.20 0.50 13.24
N PRO A 82 -8.52 0.46 12.97
CA PRO A 82 -9.03 -0.34 11.85
C PRO A 82 -8.33 0.07 10.54
N LEU A 83 -8.00 -0.94 9.73
CA LEU A 83 -7.43 -0.75 8.39
C LEU A 83 -8.47 -0.09 7.48
N SER A 84 -8.02 0.85 6.66
CA SER A 84 -8.86 1.44 5.62
C SER A 84 -9.14 0.42 4.51
N GLN A 85 -10.14 0.70 3.68
CA GLN A 85 -10.47 -0.17 2.55
C GLN A 85 -9.30 -0.28 1.56
N GLU A 86 -8.53 0.79 1.36
CA GLU A 86 -7.32 0.79 0.54
C GLU A 86 -6.23 -0.09 1.14
N GLU A 87 -5.97 0.04 2.44
CA GLU A 87 -4.94 -0.74 3.13
C GLU A 87 -5.28 -2.23 3.08
N GLN A 88 -6.54 -2.58 3.32
CA GLN A 88 -7.05 -3.94 3.21
C GLN A 88 -6.91 -4.50 1.80
N TYR A 89 -7.16 -3.68 0.77
CA TYR A 89 -6.93 -4.07 -0.63
C TYR A 89 -5.44 -4.34 -0.91
N CYS A 90 -4.54 -3.50 -0.40
CA CYS A 90 -3.09 -3.70 -0.54
C CYS A 90 -2.65 -5.01 0.09
N ILE A 91 -3.08 -5.26 1.33
CA ILE A 91 -2.72 -6.47 2.08
C ILE A 91 -3.19 -7.72 1.35
N ASN A 92 -4.41 -7.72 0.82
CA ASN A 92 -4.93 -8.83 0.04
C ASN A 92 -4.08 -9.10 -1.22
N ASN A 93 -3.70 -8.04 -1.95
CA ASN A 93 -2.84 -8.18 -3.12
C ASN A 93 -1.44 -8.72 -2.76
N ILE A 94 -0.87 -8.27 -1.64
CA ILE A 94 0.44 -8.75 -1.16
C ILE A 94 0.34 -10.23 -0.79
N LYS A 95 -0.72 -10.64 -0.08
CA LYS A 95 -0.97 -12.04 0.24
C LYS A 95 -1.04 -12.89 -1.02
N ASP A 96 -1.78 -12.44 -2.03
CA ASP A 96 -1.94 -13.11 -3.31
C ASP A 96 -0.62 -13.24 -4.08
N LEU A 97 0.19 -12.18 -4.09
CA LEU A 97 1.51 -12.17 -4.69
C LEU A 97 2.48 -13.13 -3.97
N CYS A 98 2.37 -13.26 -2.66
CA CYS A 98 3.25 -14.08 -1.84
C CYS A 98 2.86 -15.56 -1.77
N ARG A 99 1.68 -15.95 -2.30
CA ARG A 99 1.15 -17.31 -2.18
C ARG A 99 2.19 -18.36 -2.59
N GLY A 100 2.63 -19.16 -1.63
CA GLY A 100 3.54 -20.29 -1.81
C GLY A 100 5.03 -19.93 -1.97
N ARG A 101 5.40 -18.65 -2.05
CA ARG A 101 6.81 -18.23 -2.22
C ARG A 101 7.41 -17.64 -0.95
N TYR A 102 6.64 -16.82 -0.24
CA TYR A 102 7.13 -16.07 0.93
C TYR A 102 6.17 -16.24 2.12
N PRO A 103 6.31 -17.32 2.91
CA PRO A 103 5.39 -17.60 4.02
C PRO A 103 5.50 -16.57 5.16
N SER A 104 6.70 -16.02 5.36
CA SER A 104 7.01 -14.92 6.29
C SER A 104 6.09 -13.72 6.09
N LEU A 105 6.00 -13.23 4.85
CA LEU A 105 5.19 -12.08 4.47
C LEU A 105 3.69 -12.36 4.60
N SER A 106 3.25 -13.55 4.23
CA SER A 106 1.84 -13.97 4.38
C SER A 106 1.43 -13.96 5.86
N LEU A 107 2.28 -14.49 6.74
CA LEU A 107 2.04 -14.50 8.19
C LEU A 107 1.91 -13.08 8.74
N ILE A 108 2.85 -12.19 8.42
CA ILE A 108 2.82 -10.79 8.87
C ILE A 108 1.55 -10.08 8.38
N CYS A 109 1.13 -10.31 7.14
CA CYS A 109 -0.11 -9.75 6.60
C CYS A 109 -1.35 -10.25 7.35
N HIS A 110 -1.38 -11.52 7.76
CA HIS A 110 -2.44 -12.07 8.60
C HIS A 110 -2.43 -11.48 10.01
N ASP A 111 -1.25 -11.31 10.61
CA ASP A 111 -1.11 -10.72 11.94
C ASP A 111 -1.55 -9.26 11.96
N LEU A 112 -1.18 -8.46 10.95
CA LEU A 112 -1.63 -7.07 10.79
C LEU A 112 -3.15 -6.96 10.74
N GLU A 113 -3.82 -7.79 9.93
CA GLU A 113 -5.28 -7.81 9.86
C GLU A 113 -5.92 -8.25 11.17
N ARG A 114 -5.34 -9.26 11.82
CA ARG A 114 -5.83 -9.75 13.10
C ARG A 114 -5.75 -8.66 14.16
N CYS A 115 -4.59 -8.03 14.32
CA CYS A 115 -4.39 -6.94 15.28
C CYS A 115 -5.34 -5.77 15.02
N SER A 116 -5.53 -5.40 13.74
CA SER A 116 -6.44 -4.33 13.37
C SER A 116 -7.89 -4.64 13.75
N LYS A 117 -8.34 -5.89 13.55
CA LYS A 117 -9.69 -6.35 13.93
C LYS A 117 -9.87 -6.43 15.44
N GLU A 118 -8.86 -6.91 16.16
CA GLU A 118 -8.89 -6.99 17.62
C GLU A 118 -9.05 -5.60 18.25
N LEU A 119 -8.58 -4.52 17.61
CA LEU A 119 -8.72 -3.15 18.09
C LEU A 119 -10.00 -2.45 17.62
N MET A 120 -10.86 -3.09 16.84
CA MET A 120 -12.08 -2.45 16.32
C MET A 120 -13.00 -1.94 17.42
N PHE A 121 -13.07 -2.63 18.56
CA PHE A 121 -13.95 -2.23 19.67
C PHE A 121 -13.61 -0.85 20.25
N LEU A 122 -12.35 -0.42 20.18
CA LEU A 122 -11.91 0.91 20.66
C LEU A 122 -12.37 2.06 19.76
N HIS A 123 -12.66 1.76 18.49
CA HIS A 123 -13.06 2.75 17.49
C HIS A 123 -14.56 2.72 17.19
N ASN A 124 -15.32 1.81 17.81
CA ASN A 124 -16.76 1.71 17.64
C ASN A 124 -17.50 2.95 18.17
N ASP A 125 -16.99 3.60 19.22
CA ASP A 125 -17.58 4.83 19.77
C ASP A 125 -17.39 6.05 18.85
N LEU A 126 -16.33 6.06 18.02
CA LEU A 126 -16.12 7.10 17.01
C LEU A 126 -17.12 6.98 15.85
N GLN A 127 -17.52 5.76 15.49
CA GLN A 127 -18.53 5.53 14.44
C GLN A 127 -19.97 5.80 14.89
N HIS A 128 -20.23 5.87 16.21
CA HIS A 128 -21.52 6.33 16.74
C HIS A 128 -21.61 7.86 16.64
N ASN A 129 -20.55 8.58 17.02
CA ASN A 129 -20.52 10.05 16.97
C ASN A 129 -20.57 10.66 15.55
N GLU A 130 -20.05 9.97 14.52
CA GLU A 130 -20.18 10.47 13.14
C GLU A 130 -21.60 10.33 12.57
N LYS A 131 -22.42 9.42 13.11
CA LYS A 131 -23.81 9.25 12.67
C LYS A 131 -24.76 10.26 13.31
N ASP A 132 -24.43 10.76 14.49
CA ASP A 132 -25.23 11.76 15.22
C ASP A 132 -24.98 13.21 14.74
N ASN A 133 -24.00 13.43 13.84
CA ASN A 133 -23.71 14.75 13.26
C ASN A 133 -24.25 14.93 11.83
N VAL A 134 -25.11 14.00 11.38
CA VAL A 134 -25.84 14.06 10.12
C VAL A 134 -27.35 14.06 10.43
N GLU A 135 -27.80 15.08 11.15
CA GLU A 135 -29.21 15.50 11.20
C GLU A 135 -29.32 16.99 10.87
#